data_AF-A0A2A2K2F6-F1
#
_entry.id   AF-A0A2A2K2F6-F1
#
_cell.length_a   1.000
_cell.length_b   1.000
_cell.length_c   1.000
_cell.angle_alpha   90.00
_cell.angle_beta   90.00
_cell.angle_gamma   90.00
#
_symmetry.space_group_name_H-M   'P 1'
#
loop_
_entity.id
_entity.type
_entity.pdbx_description
1 polymer ?
#
loop_
_entity_poly.entity_id
_entity_poly.type
_entity_poly.pdbx_seq_one_letter_code
_entity_poly.pdbx_strand_id
1 'polypeptide(L)'
;MEFDAAREVCIGLHYDLVTVTDLFNNNFLTLKALNEYNNLALNLWIGYEQVGDSWQWTDGSPNGYTHWAPGEPTQLGVPEAATIRLVDGQWVPMDNQTRLEFICSPPLGREYITGATQNIPTSANRPSTLNSIGMSTAAEGDDAKHGHFN
;
A
#
# COMPACT_ATOMS: atom_id res chain seq x y z
N MET A 1 -5.15 10.14 -4.89
CA MET A 1 -5.90 10.17 -3.62
C MET A 1 -5.02 10.74 -2.51
N GLU A 2 -5.58 11.55 -1.61
CA GLU A 2 -4.87 12.03 -0.41
C GLU A 2 -4.70 10.87 0.58
N PHE A 3 -3.72 10.95 1.49
CA PHE A 3 -3.34 9.81 2.35
C PHE A 3 -4.51 9.26 3.17
N ASP A 4 -5.22 10.13 3.90
CA ASP A 4 -6.34 9.70 4.74
C ASP A 4 -7.47 9.08 3.92
N ALA A 5 -7.79 9.67 2.76
CA ALA A 5 -8.80 9.13 1.85
C ALA A 5 -8.37 7.77 1.24
N ALA A 6 -7.10 7.61 0.90
CA ALA A 6 -6.55 6.34 0.43
C ALA A 6 -6.68 5.25 1.50
N ARG A 7 -6.41 5.62 2.75
CA ARG A 7 -6.58 4.74 3.90
C ARG A 7 -8.06 4.36 4.12
N GLU A 8 -8.97 5.33 4.05
CA GLU A 8 -10.41 5.08 4.16
C GLU A 8 -10.90 4.06 3.12
N VAL A 9 -10.39 4.15 1.88
CA VAL A 9 -10.69 3.15 0.84
C VAL A 9 -10.21 1.75 1.25
N CYS A 10 -8.97 1.62 1.75
CA CYS A 10 -8.47 0.32 2.20
C CYS A 10 -9.27 -0.23 3.39
N ILE A 11 -9.62 0.62 4.36
CA ILE A 11 -10.46 0.26 5.51
C ILE A 11 -11.84 -0.22 5.06
N GLY A 12 -12.43 0.44 4.06
CA GLY A 12 -13.69 0.01 3.44
C GLY A 12 -13.64 -1.41 2.84
N LEU A 13 -12.46 -1.89 2.47
CA LEU A 13 -12.19 -3.25 2.00
C LEU A 13 -11.80 -4.24 3.12
N HIS A 14 -11.94 -3.83 4.38
CA HIS A 14 -11.46 -4.56 5.57
C HIS A 14 -9.94 -4.82 5.59
N TYR A 15 -9.19 -3.98 4.88
CA TYR A 15 -7.74 -3.93 4.79
C TYR A 15 -7.22 -2.66 5.49
N ASP A 16 -5.94 -2.36 5.40
CA ASP A 16 -5.37 -1.03 5.65
C ASP A 16 -4.40 -0.69 4.50
N LEU A 17 -3.81 0.50 4.51
CA LEU A 17 -2.65 0.78 3.67
C LEU A 17 -1.51 -0.20 3.97
N VAL A 18 -0.71 -0.52 2.96
CA VAL A 18 0.26 -1.62 3.08
C VAL A 18 1.35 -1.34 4.10
N THR A 19 1.58 -2.32 4.97
CA THR A 19 2.75 -2.38 5.85
C THR A 19 3.89 -3.10 5.15
N VAL A 20 5.10 -2.54 5.28
CA VAL A 20 6.31 -3.13 4.69
C VAL A 20 7.27 -3.58 5.78
N THR A 21 7.39 -4.89 5.96
CA THR A 21 8.10 -5.49 7.11
C THR A 21 9.52 -5.94 6.80
N ASP A 22 9.89 -6.07 5.53
CA ASP A 22 11.20 -6.53 5.08
C ASP A 22 11.47 -6.20 3.61
N LEU A 23 12.71 -6.45 3.17
CA LEU A 23 13.15 -6.19 1.80
C LEU A 23 12.44 -7.06 0.76
N PHE A 24 12.05 -8.29 1.11
CA PHE A 24 11.35 -9.17 0.17
C PHE A 24 9.96 -8.61 -0.13
N ASN A 25 9.22 -8.23 0.91
CA ASN A 25 7.92 -7.57 0.79
C ASN A 25 8.04 -6.24 0.02
N ASN A 26 9.03 -5.40 0.34
CA ASN A 26 9.29 -4.14 -0.37
C ASN A 26 9.46 -4.35 -1.89
N ASN A 27 10.33 -5.29 -2.27
CA ASN A 27 10.63 -5.57 -3.67
C ASN A 27 9.43 -6.20 -4.39
N PHE A 28 8.72 -7.12 -3.73
CA PHE A 28 7.52 -7.73 -4.30
C PHE A 28 6.45 -6.68 -4.61
N LEU A 29 6.16 -5.78 -3.66
CA LEU A 29 5.18 -4.71 -3.85
C LEU A 29 5.60 -3.75 -4.96
N THR A 30 6.87 -3.34 -4.98
CA THR A 30 7.41 -2.44 -6.02
C THR A 30 7.28 -3.05 -7.42
N LEU A 31 7.70 -4.31 -7.59
CA LEU A 31 7.64 -4.98 -8.90
C LEU A 31 6.20 -5.25 -9.34
N LYS A 32 5.31 -5.62 -8.40
CA LYS A 32 3.90 -5.85 -8.69
C LYS A 32 3.22 -4.54 -9.13
N ALA A 33 3.43 -3.46 -8.39
CA ALA A 33 2.90 -2.14 -8.74
C ALA A 33 3.48 -1.65 -10.07
N LEU A 34 4.79 -1.81 -10.31
CA LEU A 34 5.40 -1.46 -11.59
C LEU A 34 4.79 -2.22 -12.76
N ASN A 35 4.50 -3.51 -12.60
CA ASN A 35 3.85 -4.30 -13.64
C ASN A 35 2.41 -3.83 -13.92
N GLU A 36 1.69 -3.38 -12.89
CA GLU A 36 0.31 -2.91 -13.02
C GLU A 36 0.21 -1.51 -13.64
N TYR A 37 0.99 -0.56 -13.13
CA TYR A 37 0.94 0.83 -13.56
C TYR A 37 1.83 1.12 -14.77
N ASN A 38 2.84 0.28 -15.02
CA ASN A 38 3.81 0.44 -16.10
C ASN A 38 4.44 1.86 -16.16
N ASN A 39 4.71 2.45 -15.00
CA ASN A 39 5.24 3.80 -14.89
C ASN A 39 6.23 3.92 -13.71
N LEU A 40 7.53 4.00 -14.02
CA LEU A 40 8.60 4.12 -13.03
C LEU A 40 8.58 5.44 -12.25
N ALA A 41 7.92 6.49 -12.76
CA ALA A 41 7.91 7.81 -12.12
C ALA A 41 6.89 7.93 -10.98
N LEU A 42 6.08 6.89 -10.72
CA LEU A 42 5.05 6.93 -9.69
C LEU A 42 5.63 6.79 -8.28
N ASN A 43 4.97 7.51 -7.37
CA ASN A 43 5.02 7.32 -5.93
C ASN A 43 3.67 6.79 -5.49
N LEU A 44 3.66 5.82 -4.57
CA LEU A 44 2.42 5.26 -4.04
C LEU A 44 2.41 5.35 -2.52
N TRP A 45 1.26 5.69 -1.94
CA TRP A 45 1.09 5.65 -0.50
C TRP A 45 1.26 4.22 0.04
N ILE A 46 2.05 4.14 1.12
CA ILE A 46 2.13 2.98 2.02
C ILE A 46 1.66 3.40 3.40
N GLY A 47 1.34 2.45 4.27
CA GLY A 47 0.68 2.72 5.56
C GLY A 47 1.59 3.30 6.65
N TYR A 48 2.61 4.10 6.31
CA TYR A 48 3.57 4.65 7.26
C TYR A 48 3.42 6.18 7.34
N GLU A 49 3.10 6.70 8.51
CA GLU A 49 2.81 8.13 8.71
C GLU A 49 3.61 8.73 9.87
N GLN A 50 3.82 10.04 9.82
CA GLN A 50 4.44 10.76 10.92
C GLN A 50 3.39 11.18 11.95
N VAL A 51 3.50 10.64 13.16
CA VAL A 51 2.68 11.00 14.33
C VAL A 51 3.56 11.67 15.38
N GLY A 52 3.45 12.99 15.48
CA GLY A 52 4.37 13.80 16.29
C GLY A 52 5.78 13.74 15.70
N ASP A 53 6.76 13.32 16.50
CA ASP A 53 8.16 13.21 16.08
C ASP A 53 8.55 11.79 15.64
N SER A 54 7.58 10.88 15.47
CA SER A 54 7.84 9.46 15.20
C SER A 54 7.03 8.94 14.02
N TRP A 55 7.64 8.07 13.23
CA TRP A 55 6.95 7.35 12.18
C TRP A 55 6.28 6.09 12.73
N GLN A 56 5.06 5.79 12.28
CA GLN A 56 4.27 4.67 12.77
C GLN A 56 3.48 4.01 11.63
N TRP A 57 3.29 2.69 11.73
CA TRP A 57 2.39 1.98 10.83
C TRP A 57 0.94 2.18 11.24
N THR A 58 0.11 2.55 10.26
CA THR A 58 -1.32 2.76 10.38
C THR A 58 -2.08 1.53 10.91
N ASP A 59 -1.61 0.32 10.56
CA ASP A 59 -2.18 -0.95 11.02
C ASP A 59 -1.74 -1.36 12.45
N GLY A 60 -0.88 -0.55 13.10
CA GLY A 60 -0.33 -0.81 14.42
C GLY A 60 0.85 -1.79 14.46
N SER A 61 1.37 -2.20 13.30
CA SER A 61 2.56 -3.04 13.22
C SER A 61 3.78 -2.40 13.89
N PRO A 62 4.68 -3.19 14.49
CA PRO A 62 5.88 -2.64 15.10
C PRO A 62 6.83 -2.08 14.05
N ASN A 63 7.49 -0.98 14.40
CA ASN A 63 8.59 -0.45 13.61
C ASN A 63 9.79 -1.41 13.69
N GLY A 64 10.49 -1.62 12.57
CA GLY A 64 11.68 -2.47 12.55
C GLY A 64 12.42 -2.50 11.22
N TYR A 65 11.69 -2.39 10.11
CA TYR A 65 12.26 -2.25 8.77
C TYR A 65 11.91 -0.88 8.19
N THR A 66 12.87 -0.27 7.51
CA THR A 66 12.66 0.94 6.71
C THR A 66 13.42 0.84 5.41
N HIS A 67 12.87 1.40 4.33
CA HIS A 67 13.57 1.52 3.05
C HIS A 67 13.69 2.97 2.56
N TRP A 68 13.87 3.90 3.49
CA TRP A 68 14.08 5.32 3.19
C TRP A 68 15.16 5.54 2.14
N ALA A 69 14.91 6.48 1.23
CA ALA A 69 15.92 6.96 0.31
C ALA A 69 17.09 7.61 1.08
N PRO A 70 18.30 7.66 0.49
CA PRO A 70 19.44 8.31 1.14
C PRO A 70 19.13 9.75 1.54
N GLY A 71 19.25 10.04 2.84
CA GLY A 71 18.95 11.36 3.41
C GLY A 71 17.54 11.51 3.97
N GLU A 72 16.66 10.54 3.76
CA GLU A 72 15.29 10.52 4.28
C GLU A 72 15.16 9.70 5.59
N PRO A 73 14.12 9.96 6.39
CA PRO A 73 13.10 11.01 6.22
C PRO A 73 13.61 12.38 6.68
N THR A 74 13.42 13.38 5.82
CA THR A 74 13.51 14.80 6.16
C THR A 74 12.13 15.29 6.58
N GLN A 75 12.08 16.22 7.54
CA GLN A 75 10.82 16.81 7.98
C GLN A 75 10.49 18.00 7.07
N LEU A 76 9.34 17.93 6.39
CA LEU A 76 8.78 19.00 5.55
C LEU A 76 8.06 20.08 6.38
N GLY A 77 7.73 19.79 7.64
CA GLY A 77 7.06 20.75 8.54
C GLY A 77 5.54 20.81 8.30
N VAL A 78 5.00 19.81 7.63
CA VAL A 78 3.57 19.57 7.42
C VAL A 78 3.26 18.12 7.82
N PRO A 79 1.98 17.72 7.98
CA PRO A 79 1.65 16.31 8.13
C PRO A 79 2.16 15.49 6.93
N GLU A 80 2.90 14.43 7.21
CA GLU A 80 3.62 13.66 6.21
C GLU A 80 3.30 12.17 6.30
N ALA A 81 3.27 11.54 5.13
CA ALA A 81 3.19 10.10 5.00
C ALA A 81 4.26 9.59 4.04
N ALA A 82 4.61 8.31 4.17
CA ALA A 82 5.61 7.68 3.35
C ALA A 82 5.00 7.21 2.03
N THR A 83 5.77 7.37 0.97
CA THR A 83 5.47 6.77 -0.33
C THR A 83 6.57 5.82 -0.73
N ILE A 84 6.24 4.83 -1.56
CA ILE A 84 7.23 4.01 -2.26
C ILE A 84 7.44 4.53 -3.69
N ARG A 85 8.70 4.77 -4.06
CA ARG A 85 9.11 5.14 -5.42
C ARG A 85 9.19 3.91 -6.30
N LEU A 86 8.47 3.86 -7.43
CA LEU A 86 8.53 2.69 -8.31
C LEU A 86 9.86 2.54 -9.05
N VAL A 87 10.64 3.61 -9.18
CA VAL A 87 11.94 3.58 -9.86
C VAL A 87 12.98 2.70 -9.14
N ASP A 88 12.93 2.62 -7.81
CA ASP A 88 13.93 1.91 -7.00
C ASP A 88 13.40 1.27 -5.71
N GLY A 89 12.10 1.37 -5.44
CA GLY A 89 11.45 0.82 -4.25
C GLY A 89 11.76 1.57 -2.96
N GLN A 90 12.50 2.69 -3.01
CA GLN A 90 12.85 3.47 -1.81
C GLN A 90 11.72 4.37 -1.38
N TRP A 91 11.71 4.71 -0.09
CA TRP A 91 10.67 5.51 0.51
C TRP A 91 11.06 6.98 0.60
N VAL A 92 10.09 7.87 0.40
CA VAL A 92 10.25 9.31 0.63
C VAL A 92 9.02 9.84 1.38
N PRO A 93 9.20 10.79 2.32
CA PRO A 93 8.08 11.50 2.91
C PRO A 93 7.43 12.41 1.87
N MET A 94 6.11 12.51 1.89
CA MET A 94 5.36 13.48 1.11
C MET A 94 4.27 14.11 1.97
N ASP A 95 3.90 15.35 1.66
CA ASP A 95 2.73 16.03 2.22
C ASP A 95 1.50 15.11 2.04
N ASN A 96 0.84 14.79 3.15
CA ASN A 96 -0.26 13.81 3.17
C ASN A 96 -1.50 14.28 2.36
N GLN A 97 -1.56 15.57 1.99
CA GLN A 97 -2.56 16.14 1.07
C GLN A 97 -2.20 15.94 -0.41
N THR A 98 -1.06 15.33 -0.72
CA THR A 98 -0.68 15.00 -2.10
C THR A 98 -1.59 13.91 -2.66
N ARG A 99 -2.04 14.05 -3.92
CA ARG A 99 -2.87 13.04 -4.58
C ARG A 99 -2.03 12.02 -5.31
N LEU A 100 -1.97 10.79 -4.77
CA LEU A 100 -1.21 9.67 -5.34
C LEU A 100 -2.04 8.39 -5.46
N GLU A 101 -1.50 7.41 -6.17
CA GLU A 101 -1.95 6.03 -6.09
C GLU A 101 -1.54 5.41 -4.74
N PHE A 102 -2.09 4.25 -4.41
CA PHE A 102 -1.87 3.62 -3.10
C PHE A 102 -1.98 2.10 -3.16
N ILE A 103 -1.48 1.45 -2.12
CA ILE A 103 -1.48 -0.01 -2.02
C ILE A 103 -2.16 -0.41 -0.72
N CYS A 104 -3.22 -1.21 -0.80
CA CYS A 104 -3.86 -1.82 0.37
C CYS A 104 -3.24 -3.19 0.68
N SER A 105 -3.25 -3.60 1.94
CA SER A 105 -2.97 -4.98 2.36
C SER A 105 -3.96 -5.50 3.38
N PRO A 106 -4.31 -6.80 3.33
CA PRO A 106 -5.05 -7.43 4.41
C PRO A 106 -4.26 -7.37 5.73
N PRO A 107 -4.94 -7.42 6.88
CA PRO A 107 -4.27 -7.40 8.18
C PRO A 107 -3.33 -8.60 8.35
N LEU A 108 -2.16 -8.34 8.95
CA LEU A 108 -1.20 -9.38 9.30
C LEU A 108 -1.88 -10.41 10.24
N GLY A 109 -1.80 -11.69 9.89
CA GLY A 109 -2.48 -12.75 10.65
C GLY A 109 -3.88 -13.11 10.15
N ARG A 110 -4.43 -12.42 9.14
CA ARG A 110 -5.33 -13.11 8.20
C ARG A 110 -4.49 -14.06 7.36
N GLU A 111 -4.19 -15.23 7.93
CA GLU A 111 -4.07 -16.41 7.08
C GLU A 111 -5.31 -16.42 6.17
N TYR A 112 -5.12 -16.81 4.92
CA TYR A 112 -6.22 -17.06 3.98
C TYR A 112 -7.15 -18.13 4.54
N ILE A 113 -8.02 -17.80 5.52
CA ILE A 113 -9.13 -18.64 5.93
C ILE A 113 -10.25 -18.40 4.91
N THR A 114 -9.98 -18.73 3.65
CA THR A 114 -11.03 -19.04 2.69
C THR A 114 -11.39 -20.50 2.92
N GLY A 115 -12.29 -20.76 3.88
CA GLY A 115 -13.30 -21.83 3.86
C GLY A 115 -12.98 -23.22 3.28
N ALA A 116 -11.73 -23.69 3.29
CA ALA A 116 -11.37 -25.04 2.88
C ALA A 116 -10.63 -25.71 4.03
N THR A 117 -11.28 -26.69 4.65
CA THR A 117 -10.59 -27.68 5.49
C THR A 117 -9.54 -28.36 4.63
N GLN A 118 -8.29 -27.93 4.72
CA GLN A 118 -7.15 -28.68 4.22
C GLN A 118 -6.23 -28.93 5.42
N ASN A 119 -6.20 -30.21 5.81
CA ASN A 119 -5.23 -30.74 6.76
C ASN A 119 -3.84 -30.24 6.40
N ILE A 120 -3.22 -29.45 7.27
CA ILE A 120 -1.84 -28.99 7.10
C ILE A 120 -0.91 -30.15 7.47
N PRO A 121 -0.15 -30.76 6.55
CA PRO A 121 0.98 -31.60 6.93
C PRO A 121 2.12 -30.67 7.33
N THR A 122 2.66 -30.88 8.53
CA THR A 122 3.83 -30.18 9.06
C THR A 122 5.00 -30.20 8.07
N SER A 123 5.48 -28.99 7.73
CA SER A 123 6.83 -28.63 7.27
C SER A 123 7.67 -29.77 6.65
N ALA A 124 7.34 -30.16 5.43
CA ALA A 124 8.26 -30.78 4.48
C ALA A 124 7.58 -30.87 3.12
N ASN A 125 7.61 -29.77 2.36
CA ASN A 125 7.55 -29.69 0.89
C ASN A 125 6.92 -28.36 0.47
N ARG A 126 7.72 -27.47 -0.13
CA ARG A 126 7.27 -26.21 -0.73
C ARG A 126 7.10 -26.41 -2.23
N PRO A 127 5.88 -26.37 -2.79
CA PRO A 127 5.68 -26.05 -4.19
C PRO A 127 5.39 -24.55 -4.33
N SER A 128 6.09 -23.93 -5.26
CA SER A 128 5.89 -22.58 -5.77
C SER A 128 4.54 -22.42 -6.45
N THR A 129 3.69 -21.50 -5.99
CA THR A 129 2.85 -20.59 -6.80
C THR A 129 2.04 -19.70 -5.84
N LEU A 130 2.21 -18.39 -5.89
CA LEU A 130 1.36 -17.42 -5.19
C LEU A 130 0.81 -16.45 -6.23
N ASN A 131 -0.37 -16.76 -6.74
CA ASN A 131 -1.22 -15.83 -7.49
C ASN A 131 -2.47 -15.59 -6.64
N SER A 132 -2.51 -14.45 -5.95
CA SER A 132 -3.73 -13.66 -5.67
C SER A 132 -3.38 -12.58 -4.65
N ILE A 133 -3.29 -11.34 -5.08
CA ILE A 133 -3.66 -10.16 -4.27
C ILE A 133 -4.32 -9.23 -5.28
N GLY A 134 -5.63 -9.01 -5.18
CA GLY A 134 -6.32 -8.02 -6.01
C GLY A 134 -5.89 -6.62 -5.59
N MET A 135 -5.38 -5.84 -6.53
CA MET A 135 -5.24 -4.39 -6.39
C MET A 135 -6.58 -3.79 -6.88
N SER A 136 -7.26 -3.07 -6.00
CA SER A 136 -8.52 -2.41 -6.33
C SER A 136 -8.19 -1.08 -6.99
N THR A 137 -8.46 -0.96 -8.29
CA THR A 137 -8.46 0.34 -8.97
C THR A 137 -9.76 1.05 -8.61
N ALA A 138 -9.67 2.27 -8.08
CA ALA A 138 -10.83 3.14 -7.95
C ALA A 138 -11.14 3.70 -9.34
N ALA A 139 -12.08 3.06 -10.05
CA ALA A 139 -12.68 3.64 -11.25
C ALA A 139 -13.52 4.86 -10.84
N GLU A 140 -13.25 5.99 -11.50
CA GLU A 140 -14.08 7.20 -11.41
C GLU A 140 -15.50 6.90 -11.91
N GLY A 141 -16.49 7.27 -11.09
CA GLY A 141 -17.88 7.39 -11.50
C GLY A 141 -18.57 8.41 -10.63
N ASP A 142 -19.02 9.52 -11.22
CA ASP A 142 -20.40 9.98 -11.04
C ASP A 142 -20.83 11.01 -12.09
N ASP A 143 -22.10 10.88 -12.44
CA ASP A 143 -22.86 11.45 -13.55
C ASP A 143 -23.03 12.98 -13.57
N ALA A 144 -23.15 13.54 -14.78
CA ALA A 144 -23.94 14.75 -14.99
C ALA A 144 -24.60 14.86 -16.39
N LYS A 145 -25.88 14.51 -16.41
CA LYS A 145 -27.02 15.24 -16.99
C LYS A 145 -27.46 15.00 -18.45
N HIS A 146 -28.71 14.54 -18.50
CA HIS A 146 -29.71 14.66 -19.54
C HIS A 146 -29.73 16.02 -20.25
N GLY A 147 -29.95 15.98 -21.57
CA GLY A 147 -30.29 17.14 -22.39
C GLY A 147 -30.76 16.73 -23.79
N HIS A 148 -32.04 16.39 -23.91
CA HIS A 148 -32.75 16.28 -25.19
C HIS A 148 -33.24 17.68 -25.57
N PHE A 149 -32.85 18.21 -26.74
CA PHE A 149 -33.56 19.28 -27.43
C PHE A 149 -33.33 19.16 -28.94
N ASN A 150 -34.45 18.90 -29.63
CA ASN A 150 -34.82 19.06 -31.06
C ASN A 150 -33.78 18.83 -32.16
#